data_AF-A0A117DMK0-F1
#
_entry.id   AF-A0A117DMK0-F1
#
_cell.length_a   1.000
_cell.length_b   1.000
_cell.length_c   1.000
_cell.angle_alpha   90.00
_cell.angle_beta   90.00
_cell.angle_gamma   90.00
#
_symmetry.space_group_name_H-M   'P 1'
#
loop_
_entity.id
_entity.type
_entity.pdbx_description
1 polymer ?
#
loop_
_entity_poly.entity_id
_entity_poly.type
_entity_poly.pdbx_seq_one_letter_code
_entity_poly.pdbx_strand_id
1 'polypeptide(L)'
;MTEGALDELRRLDDRLRAALRADARFSHVAAYGSVPQGRADRFSDLEFWAFLTPGAAVDAADWLRGHLDPLLVLTTEFGGAVAVLPGLRRVELHVAPAARLPEVETWTPQHVRPEAMCAGMRTGS
;
A
#
# COMPACT_ATOMS: atom_id res chain seq x y z
N MET A 1 10.63 22.15 -11.89
CA MET A 1 10.41 20.77 -12.40
C MET A 1 10.26 19.82 -11.23
N THR A 2 9.14 19.11 -11.08
CA THR A 2 7.85 19.29 -11.76
C THR A 2 6.77 18.80 -10.79
N GLU A 3 5.83 19.68 -10.46
CA GLU A 3 4.53 19.37 -9.86
C GLU A 3 3.92 18.08 -10.44
N GLY A 4 4.12 17.84 -11.74
CA GLY A 4 3.74 16.62 -12.44
C GLY A 4 4.23 15.29 -11.83
N ALA A 5 5.45 15.21 -11.27
CA ALA A 5 5.94 13.95 -10.68
C ALA A 5 5.20 13.59 -9.38
N LEU A 6 4.81 14.61 -8.61
CA LEU A 6 4.01 14.45 -7.40
C LEU A 6 2.55 14.15 -7.75
N ASP A 7 2.02 14.78 -8.80
CA ASP A 7 0.67 14.49 -9.30
C ASP A 7 0.55 13.07 -9.85
N GLU A 8 1.58 12.57 -10.53
CA GLU A 8 1.65 11.17 -10.94
C GLU A 8 1.70 10.22 -9.74
N LEU A 9 2.37 10.60 -8.64
CA LEU A 9 2.43 9.80 -7.41
C LEU A 9 1.04 9.71 -6.77
N ARG A 10 0.35 10.85 -6.68
CA ARG A 10 -1.02 10.93 -6.14
C ARG A 10 -2.01 10.12 -6.99
N ARG A 11 -1.95 10.24 -8.32
CA ARG A 11 -2.78 9.43 -9.22
C ARG A 11 -2.52 7.93 -9.07
N LEU A 12 -1.27 7.55 -8.86
CA LEU A 12 -0.90 6.15 -8.61
C LEU A 12 -1.42 5.67 -7.25
N ASP A 13 -1.29 6.47 -6.20
CA ASP A 13 -1.83 6.21 -4.86
C ASP A 13 -3.36 6.01 -4.91
N ASP A 14 -4.08 6.96 -5.50
CA ASP A 14 -5.54 6.91 -5.65
C ASP A 14 -5.99 5.63 -6.38
N ARG A 15 -5.31 5.27 -7.47
CA ARG A 15 -5.61 4.06 -8.24
C ARG A 15 -5.36 2.78 -7.43
N LEU A 16 -4.25 2.71 -6.70
CA LEU A 16 -3.91 1.56 -5.87
C LEU A 16 -4.85 1.42 -4.67
N ARG A 17 -5.19 2.52 -4.00
CA ARG A 17 -6.21 2.53 -2.94
C ARG A 17 -7.55 2.03 -3.44
N ALA A 18 -7.99 2.48 -4.63
CA ALA A 18 -9.23 2.02 -5.24
C ALA A 18 -9.18 0.51 -5.55
N ALA A 19 -8.08 0.01 -6.13
CA ALA A 19 -7.90 -1.41 -6.44
C ALA A 19 -7.88 -2.29 -5.17
N LEU A 20 -7.08 -1.90 -4.17
CA LEU A 20 -6.99 -2.60 -2.88
C LEU A 20 -8.34 -2.62 -2.16
N ARG A 21 -9.11 -1.52 -2.22
CA ARG A 21 -10.45 -1.45 -1.63
C ARG A 21 -11.50 -2.29 -2.36
N ALA A 22 -11.36 -2.43 -3.68
CA ALA A 22 -12.30 -3.22 -4.50
C ALA A 22 -12.07 -4.73 -4.40
N ASP A 23 -10.86 -5.16 -4.03
CA ASP A 23 -10.51 -6.57 -3.89
C ASP A 23 -11.10 -7.18 -2.60
N ALA A 24 -12.16 -7.99 -2.75
CA ALA A 24 -12.90 -8.58 -1.63
C ALA A 24 -12.06 -9.52 -0.75
N ARG A 25 -10.88 -9.93 -1.21
CA ARG A 25 -9.93 -10.74 -0.44
C ARG A 25 -9.27 -9.94 0.68
N PHE A 26 -9.30 -8.61 0.62
CA PHE A 26 -8.84 -7.74 1.69
C PHE A 26 -10.01 -7.22 2.53
N SER A 27 -9.81 -7.22 3.84
CA SER A 27 -10.73 -6.70 4.83
C SER A 27 -10.41 -5.24 5.19
N HIS A 28 -9.11 -4.92 5.29
CA HIS A 28 -8.62 -3.60 5.70
C HIS A 28 -7.34 -3.28 4.93
N VAL A 29 -7.10 -1.99 4.69
CA VAL A 29 -5.89 -1.51 4.01
C VAL A 29 -5.41 -0.24 4.69
N ALA A 30 -4.12 -0.22 5.03
CA ALA A 30 -3.44 0.93 5.60
C ALA A 30 -2.27 1.35 4.70
N ALA A 31 -2.34 2.56 4.15
CA ALA A 31 -1.20 3.24 3.56
C ALA A 31 -0.31 3.83 4.67
N TYR A 32 1.01 3.83 4.48
CA TYR A 32 1.94 4.49 5.38
C TYR A 32 3.03 5.23 4.57
N GLY A 33 4.06 5.73 5.25
CA GLY A 33 5.14 6.48 4.59
C GLY A 33 4.85 7.96 4.39
N SER A 34 5.62 8.61 3.52
CA SER A 34 5.63 10.07 3.37
C SER A 34 4.33 10.65 2.79
N VAL A 35 3.63 9.90 1.94
CA VAL A 35 2.38 10.32 1.27
C VAL A 35 1.24 10.61 2.25
N PRO A 36 0.78 9.64 3.08
CA PRO A 36 -0.30 9.91 4.04
C PRO A 36 0.10 10.95 5.10
N GLN A 37 1.40 11.18 5.34
CA GLN A 37 1.88 12.21 6.27
C GLN A 37 2.05 13.61 5.65
N GLY A 38 1.77 13.77 4.34
CA GLY A 38 1.91 15.04 3.64
C GLY A 38 3.36 15.49 3.48
N ARG A 39 4.32 14.55 3.56
CA ARG A 39 5.77 14.79 3.41
C ARG A 39 6.33 14.23 2.11
N ALA A 40 5.47 13.82 1.19
CA ALA A 40 5.90 13.25 -0.08
C ALA A 40 6.62 14.28 -0.96
N ASP A 41 7.66 13.79 -1.62
CA ASP A 41 8.46 14.51 -2.59
C ASP A 41 8.68 13.64 -3.84
N ARG A 42 9.53 14.10 -4.75
CA ARG A 42 9.82 13.39 -6.01
C ARG A 42 10.52 12.03 -5.83
N PHE A 43 11.07 11.76 -4.64
CA PHE A 43 11.79 10.52 -4.33
C PHE A 43 10.95 9.54 -3.51
N SER A 44 9.73 9.94 -3.15
CA SER A 44 8.83 9.12 -2.35
C SER A 44 8.29 7.92 -3.12
N ASP A 45 8.13 6.82 -2.40
CA ASP A 45 7.45 5.60 -2.79
C ASP A 45 6.00 5.57 -2.26
N LEU A 46 5.32 4.47 -2.54
CA LEU A 46 4.01 4.15 -1.97
C LEU A 46 4.11 2.86 -1.19
N GLU A 47 3.56 2.83 0.01
CA GLU A 47 3.70 1.70 0.91
C GLU A 47 2.34 1.34 1.53
N PHE A 48 1.95 0.06 1.44
CA PHE A 48 0.66 -0.42 1.90
C PHE A 48 0.76 -1.70 2.73
N TRP A 49 -0.09 -1.79 3.74
CA TRP A 49 -0.46 -3.03 4.41
C TRP A 49 -1.90 -3.39 4.03
N ALA A 50 -2.10 -4.58 3.48
CA ALA A 50 -3.40 -5.14 3.16
C ALA A 50 -3.68 -6.37 4.02
N PHE A 51 -4.76 -6.33 4.78
CA PHE A 51 -5.14 -7.37 5.73
C PHE A 51 -6.21 -8.27 5.13
N LEU A 52 -5.95 -9.57 5.06
CA LEU A 52 -6.80 -10.57 4.41
C LEU A 52 -8.12 -10.78 5.15
N THR A 53 -9.19 -10.95 4.39
CA THR A 53 -10.44 -11.57 4.84
C THR A 53 -10.16 -13.02 5.28
N PRO A 54 -10.83 -13.58 6.31
CA PRO A 54 -10.61 -14.96 6.74
C PRO A 54 -10.73 -15.97 5.59
N GLY A 55 -9.73 -16.86 5.47
CA GLY A 55 -9.67 -17.89 4.43
C GLY A 55 -9.20 -17.42 3.06
N ALA A 56 -8.99 -16.11 2.85
CA ALA A 56 -8.38 -15.61 1.62
C ALA A 56 -6.86 -15.82 1.63
N ALA A 57 -6.28 -15.96 0.43
CA ALA A 57 -4.85 -15.97 0.21
C ALA A 57 -4.52 -15.05 -0.97
N VAL A 58 -3.53 -14.18 -0.78
CA VAL A 58 -3.00 -13.30 -1.82
C VAL A 58 -1.48 -13.26 -1.69
N ASP A 59 -0.79 -13.58 -2.78
CA ASP A 59 0.64 -13.32 -2.90
C ASP A 59 0.83 -11.84 -3.30
N ALA A 60 1.63 -11.10 -2.53
CA ALA A 60 1.82 -9.68 -2.73
C ALA A 60 2.51 -9.37 -4.07
N ALA A 61 3.47 -10.19 -4.49
CA ALA A 61 4.20 -9.99 -5.73
C ALA A 61 3.29 -10.23 -6.95
N ASP A 62 2.49 -11.29 -6.91
CA ASP A 62 1.52 -11.57 -7.98
C ASP A 62 0.40 -10.53 -8.02
N TRP A 63 -0.04 -10.04 -6.86
CA TRP A 63 -1.01 -8.94 -6.81
C TRP A 63 -0.45 -7.68 -7.48
N LEU A 64 0.80 -7.30 -7.18
CA LEU A 64 1.45 -6.15 -7.81
C LEU A 64 1.61 -6.34 -9.32
N ARG A 65 2.04 -7.52 -9.79
CA ARG A 65 2.13 -7.84 -11.23
C ARG A 65 0.78 -7.78 -11.94
N GLY A 66 -0.31 -8.10 -11.25
CA GLY A 66 -1.66 -8.05 -11.81
C GLY A 66 -2.24 -6.64 -11.96
N HIS A 67 -1.74 -5.66 -11.18
CA HIS A 67 -2.30 -4.30 -11.13
C HIS A 67 -1.35 -3.23 -11.67
N LEU A 68 -0.07 -3.56 -11.84
CA LEU A 68 0.98 -2.67 -12.28
C LEU A 68 1.70 -3.29 -13.49
N ASP A 69 2.50 -2.48 -14.18
CA ASP A 69 3.46 -2.94 -15.20
C ASP A 69 4.89 -2.71 -14.69
N PRO A 70 5.40 -3.55 -13.76
CA PRO A 70 6.68 -3.35 -13.13
C PRO A 70 7.85 -3.80 -14.01
N LEU A 71 8.96 -3.06 -13.96
CA LEU A 71 10.26 -3.49 -14.48
C LEU A 71 10.84 -4.65 -13.68
N LEU A 72 10.55 -4.68 -12.37
CA LEU A 72 11.04 -5.68 -11.42
C LEU A 72 10.07 -5.81 -10.24
N VAL A 73 9.91 -7.03 -9.72
CA VAL A 73 9.22 -7.28 -8.44
C VAL A 73 10.11 -8.15 -7.57
N LEU A 74 10.36 -7.70 -6.34
CA LEU A 74 11.17 -8.37 -5.33
C LEU A 74 10.30 -8.76 -4.14
N THR A 75 10.47 -9.97 -3.62
CA THR A 75 9.89 -10.37 -2.33
C THR A 75 10.88 -10.03 -1.22
N THR A 76 10.42 -9.40 -0.14
CA THR A 76 11.26 -9.01 1.00
C THR A 76 11.38 -10.15 2.01
N GLU A 77 12.41 -10.14 2.86
CA GLU A 77 12.58 -11.16 3.90
C GLU A 77 11.44 -11.19 4.93
N PHE A 78 10.61 -10.14 4.96
CA PHE A 78 9.44 -10.01 5.84
C PHE A 78 8.12 -10.44 5.18
N GLY A 79 8.18 -11.02 3.97
CA GLY A 79 7.01 -11.52 3.23
C GLY A 79 6.20 -10.44 2.51
N GLY A 80 6.70 -9.21 2.43
CA GLY A 80 6.16 -8.17 1.55
C GLY A 80 6.70 -8.28 0.13
N ALA A 81 6.21 -7.46 -0.77
CA ALA A 81 6.73 -7.33 -2.13
C ALA A 81 6.93 -5.87 -2.52
N VAL A 82 8.01 -5.60 -3.26
CA VAL A 82 8.36 -4.29 -3.81
C VAL A 82 8.36 -4.37 -5.32
N ALA A 83 7.49 -3.59 -5.97
CA ALA A 83 7.49 -3.37 -7.40
C ALA A 83 8.28 -2.10 -7.76
N VAL A 84 9.16 -2.21 -8.76
CA VAL A 84 9.87 -1.07 -9.37
C VAL A 84 9.22 -0.78 -10.71
N LEU A 85 8.71 0.43 -10.89
CA LEU A 85 7.98 0.87 -12.08
C LEU A 85 8.90 1.63 -13.05
N PRO A 86 8.47 1.84 -14.32
CA PRO A 86 9.09 2.84 -15.18
C PRO A 86 9.23 4.19 -14.47
N GLY A 87 10.39 4.84 -14.65
CA GLY A 87 10.77 6.02 -13.86
C GLY A 87 11.34 5.69 -12.47
N LEU A 88 11.63 4.41 -12.19
CA LEU A 88 12.26 3.89 -10.96
C LEU A 88 11.47 4.16 -9.67
N ARG A 89 10.17 4.42 -9.79
CA ARG A 89 9.28 4.54 -8.63
C ARG A 89 9.04 3.19 -8.00
N ARG A 90 9.02 3.15 -6.66
CA ARG A 90 8.75 1.94 -5.88
C ARG A 90 7.33 1.93 -5.33
N VAL A 91 6.73 0.75 -5.30
CA VAL A 91 5.48 0.45 -4.60
C VAL A 91 5.70 -0.79 -3.75
N GLU A 92 5.50 -0.67 -2.45
CA GLU A 92 5.60 -1.77 -1.49
C GLU A 92 4.22 -2.21 -1.00
N LEU A 93 4.01 -3.53 -0.96
CA LEU A 93 2.80 -4.15 -0.46
C LEU A 93 3.15 -5.27 0.52
N HIS A 94 2.66 -5.13 1.74
CA HIS A 94 2.61 -6.19 2.73
C HIS A 94 1.22 -6.80 2.77
N VAL A 95 1.15 -8.13 2.75
CA VAL A 95 -0.10 -8.87 2.94
C VAL A 95 -0.04 -9.64 4.26
N ALA A 96 -1.04 -9.46 5.10
CA ALA A 96 -1.09 -10.07 6.43
C ALA A 96 -2.48 -10.59 6.77
N PRO A 97 -2.62 -11.59 7.67
CA PRO A 97 -3.92 -11.96 8.19
C PRO A 97 -4.52 -10.83 9.04
N ALA A 98 -5.85 -10.67 9.04
CA ALA A 98 -6.54 -9.67 9.86
C ALA A 98 -6.25 -9.78 11.38
N ALA A 99 -5.81 -10.94 11.87
CA ALA A 99 -5.37 -11.13 13.25
C ALA A 99 -4.18 -10.22 13.65
N ARG A 100 -3.43 -9.68 12.69
CA ARG A 100 -2.33 -8.72 12.91
C ARG A 100 -2.76 -7.26 12.93
N LEU A 101 -4.04 -6.95 12.68
CA LEU A 101 -4.55 -5.57 12.74
C LEU A 101 -4.24 -4.84 14.06
N PRO A 102 -4.28 -5.48 15.25
CA PRO A 102 -3.91 -4.80 16.49
C PRO A 102 -2.47 -4.24 16.51
N GLU A 103 -1.56 -4.78 15.69
CA GLU A 103 -0.18 -4.26 15.60
C GLU A 103 -0.15 -2.84 15.04
N VAL A 104 -1.14 -2.44 14.22
CA VAL A 104 -1.23 -1.09 13.65
C VAL A 104 -1.30 -0.02 14.75
N GLU A 105 -1.92 -0.34 15.89
CA GLU A 105 -2.00 0.58 17.04
C GLU A 105 -0.62 0.89 17.64
N THR A 106 0.35 -0.01 17.44
CA THR A 106 1.72 0.14 17.96
C THR A 106 2.66 0.85 17.00
N TRP A 107 2.23 1.16 15.76
CA TRP A 107 3.04 1.85 14.76
C TRP A 107 3.17 3.35 15.02
N THR A 108 3.31 3.77 16.27
CA THR A 108 3.29 5.18 16.69
C THR A 108 4.70 5.80 16.76
N PRO A 109 5.24 6.39 15.67
CA PRO A 109 6.15 7.51 15.80
C PRO A 109 5.35 8.83 15.91
N GLN A 110 6.02 9.90 16.31
CA GLN A 110 5.42 11.23 16.35
C GLN A 110 4.97 11.66 14.92
N HIS A 111 3.80 12.28 14.80
CA HIS A 111 3.19 12.83 13.58
C HIS A 111 2.51 11.84 12.63
N VAL A 112 1.79 10.85 13.16
CA VAL A 112 0.92 9.98 12.35
C VAL A 112 -0.42 10.67 12.07
N ARG A 113 -0.91 10.57 10.82
CA ARG A 113 -2.26 10.97 10.38
C ARG A 113 -3.14 9.75 10.05
N PRO A 114 -3.80 9.12 11.04
CA PRO A 114 -4.53 7.86 10.85
C PRO A 114 -5.60 7.91 9.77
N GLU A 115 -6.31 9.04 9.63
CA GLU A 115 -7.35 9.22 8.61
C GLU A 115 -6.81 9.12 7.19
N ALA A 116 -5.60 9.63 6.93
CA ALA A 116 -4.95 9.56 5.61
C ALA A 116 -4.30 8.19 5.35
N MET A 117 -4.00 7.44 6.41
CA MET A 117 -3.48 6.08 6.32
C MET A 117 -4.58 5.09 5.95
N CYS A 118 -5.82 5.28 6.40
CA CYS A 118 -6.92 4.39 6.05
C CYS A 118 -7.20 4.43 4.53
N ALA A 119 -6.91 3.33 3.83
CA ALA A 119 -7.14 3.18 2.39
C ALA A 119 -8.42 2.38 2.09
N GLY A 120 -8.92 1.61 3.06
CA GLY A 120 -10.18 0.88 2.94
C GLY A 120 -10.48 0.05 4.18
N MET A 121 -11.78 -0.09 4.49
CA MET A 121 -12.30 -0.92 5.57
C MET A 121 -13.61 -1.56 5.11
N ARG A 122 -13.72 -2.89 5.24
CA ARG A 122 -14.99 -3.61 5.11
C ARG A 122 -15.44 -4.00 6.51
N THR A 123 -16.47 -3.34 7.03
CA THR A 123 -17.16 -3.80 8.23
C THR A 123 -18.00 -5.01 7.85
N GLY A 124 -17.75 -6.15 8.48
CA GLY A 124 -18.57 -7.36 8.30
C GLY A 124 -20.04 -7.05 8.59
N SER A 125 -20.93 -7.48 7.70
CA SER A 125 -22.36 -7.63 7.97
C SER A 125 -22.63 -9.01 8.56
#